data_AF-A0A821K7F9-F1
#
_entry.id   AF-A0A821K7F9-F1
#
_cell.length_a   1.000
_cell.length_b   1.000
_cell.length_c   1.000
_cell.angle_alpha   90.00
_cell.angle_beta   90.00
_cell.angle_gamma   90.00
#
_symmetry.space_group_name_H-M   'P 1'
#
loop_
_entity.id
_entity.type
_entity.pdbx_description
1 polymer ?
#
loop_
_entity_poly.entity_id
_entity_poly.type
_entity_poly.pdbx_seq_one_letter_code
_entity_poly.pdbx_strand_id
1 'polypeptide(L)'
;MTDRLPLPSDTLAIAVLNSSIPSRYLPTMTVFEIFQQLFVEDWQISSNFEGYYNTCAPSACIYTYNKRMDVLFIVSTVISITGGLLIILRLFIPSVAEVSRSQMPNAEHIGMLATRIYSILFGITILFIIIFTGLSEVIISKV
;
A
#
# COMPACT_ATOMS: atom_id res chain seq x y z
N MET A 1 28.38 2.60 17.32
CA MET A 1 29.83 2.78 17.08
C MET A 1 30.23 1.67 16.14
N THR A 2 30.13 1.93 14.84
CA THR A 2 30.44 0.96 13.78
C THR A 2 31.59 1.53 12.98
N ASP A 3 32.69 0.79 12.97
CA ASP A 3 33.93 1.10 12.28
C ASP A 3 33.67 1.39 10.80
N ARG A 4 34.09 2.58 10.35
CA ARG A 4 34.31 2.81 8.92
C ARG A 4 35.61 2.10 8.57
N LEU A 5 35.53 0.99 7.84
CA LEU A 5 36.70 0.44 7.18
C LEU A 5 37.31 1.54 6.29
N PRO A 6 38.63 1.81 6.39
CA PRO A 6 39.31 2.67 5.45
C PRO A 6 39.24 2.02 4.07
N LEU A 7 38.71 2.76 3.09
CA LEU A 7 38.67 2.37 1.69
C LEU A 7 40.11 2.04 1.24
N PRO A 8 40.38 0.87 0.65
CA PRO A 8 41.73 0.52 0.20
C PRO A 8 42.22 1.56 -0.80
N SER A 9 43.41 2.10 -0.55
CA SER A 9 44.08 3.13 -1.33
C SER A 9 44.74 2.56 -2.60
N ASP A 10 44.06 1.62 -3.26
CA ASP A 10 44.33 1.34 -4.66
C ASP A 10 43.71 2.49 -5.43
N THR A 11 44.53 3.24 -6.15
CA THR A 11 44.08 4.29 -7.05
C THR A 11 43.11 3.66 -8.04
N LEU A 12 41.81 3.82 -7.79
CA LEU A 12 40.77 3.45 -8.74
C LEU A 12 41.05 4.28 -9.99
N ALA A 13 41.67 3.66 -11.00
CA ALA A 13 41.93 4.30 -12.27
C ALA A 13 40.59 4.45 -13.00
N ILE A 14 39.85 5.50 -12.63
CA ILE A 14 38.56 5.83 -13.26
C ILE A 14 38.89 6.32 -14.67
N ALA A 15 38.73 5.44 -15.65
CA ALA A 15 38.83 5.82 -17.05
C ALA A 15 37.60 6.66 -17.43
N VAL A 16 37.83 7.84 -18.00
CA VAL A 16 36.76 8.68 -18.55
C VAL A 16 36.07 7.92 -19.69
N LEU A 17 34.74 7.84 -19.64
CA LEU A 17 33.93 7.08 -20.61
C LEU A 17 34.14 7.57 -22.05
N ASN A 18 34.36 8.87 -22.23
CA ASN A 18 34.74 9.50 -23.50
C ASN A 18 35.56 10.78 -23.26
N SER A 19 36.87 10.73 -23.49
CA SER A 19 37.78 11.86 -23.28
C SER A 19 37.67 12.97 -24.34
N SER A 20 36.99 12.70 -25.45
CA SER A 20 36.77 13.68 -26.52
C SER A 20 35.67 14.69 -26.19
N ILE A 21 34.86 14.43 -25.18
CA ILE A 21 33.78 15.32 -24.74
C ILE A 21 34.32 16.21 -23.61
N PRO A 22 34.28 17.54 -23.75
CA PRO A 22 34.67 18.44 -22.67
C PRO A 22 33.66 18.31 -21.51
N SER A 23 34.14 17.94 -20.32
CA SER A 23 33.37 18.00 -19.08
C SER A 23 33.75 19.27 -18.31
N ARG A 24 32.77 19.83 -17.61
CA ARG A 24 32.99 20.95 -16.69
C ARG A 24 33.73 20.50 -15.42
N TYR A 25 33.64 19.21 -15.07
CA TYR A 25 34.24 18.66 -13.86
C TYR A 25 35.59 18.04 -14.15
N LEU A 26 36.59 18.38 -13.33
CA LEU A 26 37.89 17.72 -13.41
C LEU A 26 37.83 16.36 -12.70
N PRO A 27 38.59 15.36 -13.17
CA PRO A 27 38.70 14.05 -12.50
C PRO A 27 39.26 14.13 -11.07
N THR A 28 39.88 15.25 -10.71
CA THR A 28 40.45 15.53 -9.39
C THR A 28 39.45 16.15 -8.42
N MET A 29 38.27 16.59 -8.89
CA MET A 29 37.23 17.15 -8.03
C MET A 29 36.59 16.07 -7.16
N THR A 30 36.22 16.45 -5.95
CA THR A 30 35.50 15.55 -5.04
C THR A 30 34.02 15.45 -5.44
N VAL A 31 33.40 14.30 -5.15
CA VAL A 31 31.95 14.10 -5.39
C VAL A 31 31.11 15.18 -4.71
N PHE A 32 31.55 15.69 -3.54
CA PHE A 32 30.86 16.76 -2.84
C PHE A 32 30.85 18.07 -3.63
N GLU A 33 31.98 18.45 -4.25
CA GLU A 33 32.08 19.66 -5.08
C GLU A 33 31.20 19.56 -6.34
N ILE A 34 31.12 18.38 -6.94
CA ILE A 34 30.25 18.11 -8.08
C ILE A 34 28.77 18.17 -7.66
N PHE A 35 28.43 17.59 -6.51
CA PHE A 35 27.09 17.61 -5.93
C PHE A 35 26.59 19.04 -5.62
N GLN A 36 27.47 19.92 -5.13
CA GLN A 36 27.13 21.35 -4.91
C GLN A 36 26.67 22.04 -6.20
N GLN A 37 27.03 21.50 -7.36
CA GLN A 37 26.60 21.98 -8.68
C GLN A 37 25.54 21.08 -9.33
N LEU A 38 24.88 20.21 -8.55
CA LEU A 38 23.83 19.29 -8.97
C LEU A 38 24.24 18.34 -10.11
N PHE A 39 25.55 18.10 -10.31
CA PHE A 39 26.08 17.35 -11.45
C PHE A 39 25.71 17.95 -12.82
N VAL A 40 25.43 19.26 -12.88
CA VAL A 40 25.09 19.95 -14.14
C VAL A 40 26.36 20.28 -14.94
N GLU A 41 26.51 19.57 -16.06
CA GLU A 41 27.58 19.76 -17.04
C GLU A 41 27.39 21.02 -17.90
N ASP A 42 26.19 21.22 -18.47
CA ASP A 42 25.86 22.34 -19.36
C ASP A 42 24.44 22.85 -19.08
N TRP A 43 24.27 24.18 -19.09
CA TRP A 43 22.97 24.83 -18.99
C TRP A 43 22.44 25.15 -20.39
N GLN A 44 21.76 24.18 -21.00
CA GLN A 44 21.07 24.37 -22.28
C GLN A 44 19.79 25.20 -22.05
N ILE A 45 19.81 26.48 -22.42
CA ILE A 45 18.65 27.40 -22.23
C ILE A 45 17.53 27.11 -23.25
N SER A 46 17.85 26.48 -24.39
CA SER A 46 16.93 26.17 -25.48
C SER A 46 16.62 24.67 -25.60
N SER A 47 16.24 24.03 -24.49
CA SER A 47 15.83 22.62 -24.50
C SER A 47 14.34 22.45 -24.84
N ASN A 48 14.03 21.52 -25.75
CA ASN A 48 12.65 21.14 -26.05
C ASN A 48 12.10 20.20 -24.96
N PHE A 49 11.59 20.79 -23.88
CA PHE A 49 10.97 20.03 -22.79
C PHE A 49 9.73 19.26 -23.26
N GLU A 50 8.94 19.82 -24.17
CA GLU A 50 7.71 19.19 -24.66
C GLU A 50 8.01 17.88 -25.42
N GLY A 51 8.99 17.89 -26.32
CA GLY A 51 9.43 16.69 -27.04
C GLY A 51 10.02 15.63 -26.11
N TYR A 52 10.75 16.05 -25.08
CA TYR A 52 11.29 15.14 -24.06
C TYR A 52 10.16 14.48 -23.25
N TYR A 53 9.22 15.26 -22.72
CA TYR A 53 8.08 14.74 -21.97
C TYR A 53 7.20 13.84 -22.83
N ASN A 54 6.93 14.18 -24.09
CA ASN A 54 6.15 13.33 -24.99
C ASN A 54 6.84 11.99 -25.29
N THR A 55 8.17 11.97 -25.35
CA THR A 55 8.94 10.74 -25.62
C THR A 55 9.07 9.86 -24.38
N CYS A 56 9.22 10.49 -23.20
CA CYS A 56 9.41 9.79 -21.94
C CYS A 56 8.12 9.61 -21.12
N ALA A 57 6.97 10.07 -21.62
CA ALA A 57 5.69 9.87 -20.97
C ALA A 57 5.38 8.36 -20.91
N PRO A 58 5.23 7.78 -19.71
CA PRO A 58 4.84 6.39 -19.59
C PRO A 58 3.43 6.21 -20.17
N SER A 59 3.25 5.18 -20.99
CA SER A 59 1.94 4.85 -21.59
C SER A 59 0.92 4.40 -20.54
N ALA A 60 1.39 3.89 -19.40
CA ALA A 60 0.57 3.53 -18.26
C ALA A 60 1.34 3.79 -16.97
N CYS A 61 0.67 4.42 -16.01
CA CYS A 61 1.19 4.53 -14.65
C CYS A 61 0.86 3.25 -13.89
N ILE A 62 1.90 2.49 -13.53
CA ILE A 62 1.75 1.33 -12.64
C ILE A 62 2.11 1.82 -11.24
N TYR A 63 1.13 1.83 -10.34
CA TYR A 63 1.35 2.07 -8.93
C TYR A 63 1.38 0.73 -8.19
N THR A 64 2.31 0.59 -7.25
CA THR A 64 2.36 -0.57 -6.35
C THR A 64 1.57 -0.23 -5.10
N TYR A 65 0.41 -0.86 -4.90
CA TYR A 65 -0.30 -0.78 -3.63
C TYR A 65 0.30 -1.79 -2.65
N ASN A 66 1.26 -1.33 -1.86
CA ASN A 66 1.74 -2.09 -0.71
C ASN A 66 0.73 -1.97 0.43
N LYS A 67 -0.38 -2.71 0.33
CA LYS A 67 -1.26 -2.94 1.47
C LYS A 67 -0.54 -3.90 2.40
N ARG A 68 0.06 -3.39 3.48
CA ARG A 68 0.47 -4.23 4.61
C ARG A 68 -0.80 -4.70 5.30
N MET A 69 -0.93 -6.00 5.52
CA MET A 69 -1.91 -6.60 6.44
C MET A 69 -1.84 -5.96 7.83
N ASP A 70 -2.58 -4.87 8.00
CA ASP A 70 -2.69 -4.19 9.27
C ASP A 70 -3.71 -4.93 10.13
N VAL A 71 -3.22 -5.56 11.19
CA VAL A 71 -4.05 -6.27 12.18
C VAL A 71 -5.11 -5.33 12.75
N LEU A 72 -4.82 -4.02 12.88
CA LEU A 72 -5.79 -3.03 13.34
C LEU A 72 -6.93 -2.85 12.34
N PHE A 73 -6.67 -2.93 11.03
CA PHE A 73 -7.70 -2.86 10.01
C PHE A 73 -8.65 -4.06 10.07
N ILE A 74 -8.13 -5.27 10.29
CA ILE A 74 -8.95 -6.47 10.45
C ILE A 74 -9.80 -6.33 11.72
N VAL A 75 -9.18 -6.04 12.86
CA VAL A 75 -9.87 -5.94 14.16
C VAL A 75 -10.95 -4.85 14.14
N SER A 76 -10.66 -3.67 13.60
CA SER A 76 -11.65 -2.59 13.49
C SER A 76 -12.83 -2.95 12.59
N THR A 77 -12.58 -3.67 11.49
CA THR A 77 -13.64 -4.14 10.58
C THR A 77 -14.57 -5.15 11.29
N VAL A 78 -13.99 -6.09 12.03
CA VAL A 78 -14.74 -7.07 12.84
C VAL A 78 -15.63 -6.37 13.86
N ILE A 79 -15.04 -5.45 14.65
CA ILE A 79 -15.76 -4.69 15.67
C ILE A 79 -16.90 -3.87 15.03
N SER A 80 -16.64 -3.24 13.89
CA SER A 80 -17.63 -2.41 13.18
C SER A 80 -18.81 -3.24 12.66
N ILE A 81 -18.57 -4.42 12.06
CA ILE A 81 -19.63 -5.28 11.54
C ILE A 81 -20.47 -5.87 12.67
N THR A 82 -19.82 -6.42 13.71
CA THR A 82 -20.53 -7.00 14.85
C THR A 82 -21.31 -5.92 15.61
N GLY A 83 -20.68 -4.76 15.87
CA GLY A 83 -21.32 -3.64 16.56
C GLY A 83 -22.49 -3.08 15.76
N GLY A 84 -22.28 -2.79 14.48
CA GLY A 84 -23.29 -2.24 13.58
C GLY A 84 -24.51 -3.16 13.46
N LEU A 85 -24.31 -4.46 13.27
CA LEU A 85 -25.45 -5.36 13.12
C LEU A 85 -26.26 -5.51 14.42
N LEU A 86 -25.60 -5.58 15.57
CA LEU A 86 -26.32 -5.67 16.85
C LEU A 86 -27.19 -4.44 17.11
N ILE A 87 -26.69 -3.24 16.76
CA ILE A 87 -27.44 -1.99 16.91
C ILE A 87 -28.63 -1.96 15.95
N ILE A 88 -28.41 -2.29 14.68
CA ILE A 88 -29.47 -2.35 13.67
C ILE A 88 -30.54 -3.35 14.11
N LEU A 89 -30.16 -4.57 14.49
CA LEU A 89 -31.11 -5.60 14.90
C LEU A 89 -31.95 -5.15 16.10
N ARG A 90 -31.33 -4.54 17.12
CA ARG A 90 -32.05 -4.00 18.29
C ARG A 90 -33.03 -2.90 17.94
N LEU A 91 -32.73 -2.09 16.93
CA LEU A 91 -33.58 -0.99 16.49
C LEU A 91 -34.73 -1.49 15.60
N PHE A 92 -34.52 -2.55 14.82
CA PHE A 92 -35.55 -3.15 13.98
C PHE A 92 -36.53 -4.04 14.76
N ILE A 93 -36.12 -4.69 15.86
CA ILE A 93 -37.00 -5.54 16.68
C ILE A 93 -38.29 -4.84 17.13
N PRO A 94 -38.27 -3.65 17.77
CA PRO A 94 -39.50 -2.99 18.20
C PRO A 94 -40.36 -2.54 17.01
N SER A 95 -39.75 -2.02 15.94
CA SER A 95 -40.46 -1.58 14.73
C SER A 95 -41.17 -2.72 14.00
N VAL A 96 -40.57 -3.91 13.97
CA VAL A 96 -41.17 -5.11 13.38
C VAL A 96 -42.20 -5.73 14.32
N ALA A 97 -42.02 -5.64 15.64
CA ALA A 97 -42.97 -6.16 16.63
C ALA A 97 -44.33 -5.44 16.60
N GLU A 98 -44.37 -4.14 16.31
CA GLU A 98 -45.64 -3.42 16.11
C GLU A 98 -46.38 -3.85 14.84
N VAL A 99 -45.64 -4.17 13.77
CA VAL A 99 -46.19 -4.70 12.51
C VAL A 99 -46.63 -6.17 12.65
N SER A 100 -45.94 -6.95 13.50
CA SER A 100 -46.07 -8.39 13.65
C SER A 100 -46.95 -8.84 14.85
N ARG A 101 -47.97 -8.06 15.23
CA ARG A 101 -48.94 -8.49 16.27
C ARG A 101 -49.81 -9.70 15.86
N SER A 102 -49.78 -10.13 14.60
CA SER A 102 -50.60 -11.25 14.11
C SER A 102 -49.92 -12.62 14.14
N GLN A 103 -48.60 -12.71 14.38
CA GLN A 103 -47.89 -14.00 14.29
C GLN A 103 -46.63 -14.00 15.19
N MET A 104 -46.74 -14.43 16.46
CA MET A 104 -45.56 -14.68 17.30
C MET A 104 -45.47 -16.15 17.75
N PRO A 105 -44.72 -16.99 17.03
CA PRO A 105 -44.10 -18.18 17.62
C PRO A 105 -42.99 -17.76 18.61
N ASN A 106 -42.83 -18.54 19.68
CA ASN A 106 -41.92 -18.29 20.81
C ASN A 106 -40.55 -17.69 20.40
N ALA A 107 -40.41 -16.38 20.61
CA ALA A 107 -39.22 -15.59 20.28
C ALA A 107 -37.95 -16.08 21.00
N GLU A 108 -38.10 -16.82 22.10
CA GLU A 108 -36.99 -17.34 22.90
C GLU A 108 -36.18 -18.42 22.15
N HIS A 109 -36.84 -19.34 21.43
CA HIS A 109 -36.15 -20.42 20.73
C HIS A 109 -35.56 -19.96 19.39
N ILE A 110 -36.24 -19.05 18.70
CA ILE A 110 -35.80 -18.47 17.42
C ILE A 110 -34.55 -17.60 17.63
N GLY A 111 -34.49 -16.83 18.72
CA GLY A 111 -33.30 -16.03 19.08
C GLY A 111 -32.06 -16.88 19.34
N MET A 112 -32.23 -18.05 19.95
CA MET A 112 -31.11 -18.97 20.25
C MET A 112 -30.53 -19.61 18.99
N LEU A 113 -31.38 -20.00 18.04
CA LEU A 113 -30.95 -20.55 16.74
C LEU A 113 -30.32 -19.48 15.84
N ALA A 114 -30.91 -18.28 15.79
CA ALA A 114 -30.40 -17.15 15.02
C ALA A 114 -29.01 -16.71 15.51
N THR A 115 -28.76 -16.72 16.82
CA THR A 115 -27.45 -16.40 17.39
C THR A 115 -26.38 -17.38 16.94
N ARG A 116 -26.70 -18.68 16.94
CA ARG A 116 -25.80 -19.74 16.48
C ARG A 116 -25.48 -19.59 14.99
N ILE A 117 -26.50 -19.39 14.16
CA ILE A 117 -26.33 -19.19 12.70
C ILE A 117 -25.52 -17.93 12.42
N TYR A 118 -25.80 -16.82 13.11
CA TYR A 118 -25.08 -15.57 12.94
C TYR A 118 -23.60 -15.69 13.30
N SER A 119 -23.29 -16.38 14.41
CA SER A 119 -21.91 -16.64 14.81
C SER A 119 -21.13 -17.47 13.78
N ILE A 120 -21.78 -18.46 13.15
CA ILE A 120 -21.18 -19.31 12.12
C ILE A 120 -20.92 -18.50 10.85
N LEU A 121 -21.91 -17.73 10.39
CA LEU A 121 -21.78 -16.86 9.21
C LEU A 121 -20.68 -15.82 9.41
N PHE A 122 -20.57 -15.25 10.61
CA PHE A 122 -19.49 -14.32 10.95
C PHE A 122 -18.12 -14.98 10.88
N GLY A 123 -17.97 -16.21 11.39
CA GLY A 123 -16.72 -16.96 11.27
C GLY A 123 -16.35 -17.24 9.80
N ILE A 124 -17.32 -17.57 8.95
CA ILE A 124 -17.10 -17.82 7.52
C ILE A 124 -16.67 -16.54 6.79
N THR A 125 -17.28 -15.38 7.10
CA THR A 125 -16.91 -14.11 6.47
C THR A 125 -15.51 -13.66 6.90
N ILE A 126 -15.14 -13.85 8.16
CA ILE A 126 -13.77 -13.64 8.66
C ILE A 126 -12.77 -14.48 7.87
N LEU A 127 -13.06 -15.79 7.72
CA LEU A 127 -12.18 -16.71 7.00
C LEU A 127 -12.00 -16.28 5.53
N PHE A 128 -13.10 -15.90 4.87
CA PHE A 128 -13.07 -15.42 3.50
C PHE A 128 -12.24 -14.13 3.34
N ILE A 129 -12.38 -13.18 4.28
CA ILE A 129 -11.60 -11.93 4.29
C ILE A 129 -10.10 -12.25 4.45
N ILE A 130 -9.73 -13.16 5.35
CA ILE A 130 -8.33 -13.56 5.57
C ILE A 130 -7.76 -14.22 4.31
N ILE A 131 -8.52 -15.11 3.66
CA ILE A 131 -8.09 -15.77 2.42
C ILE A 131 -7.91 -14.75 1.30
N PHE A 132 -8.86 -13.85 1.09
CA PHE A 132 -8.81 -12.87 0.00
C PHE A 132 -7.66 -11.87 0.18
N THR A 133 -7.47 -11.38 1.41
CA THR A 133 -6.37 -10.46 1.71
C THR A 133 -5.01 -11.15 1.61
N GLY A 134 -4.87 -12.38 2.10
CA GLY A 134 -3.65 -13.19 1.90
C GLY A 134 -3.36 -13.48 0.43
N LEU A 135 -4.38 -13.78 -0.37
CA LEU A 135 -4.25 -13.98 -1.82
C LEU A 135 -3.80 -12.69 -2.53
N SER A 136 -4.34 -11.54 -2.12
CA SER A 136 -3.97 -10.26 -2.71
C SER A 136 -2.51 -9.89 -2.46
N GLU A 137 -1.96 -10.18 -1.28
CA GLU A 137 -0.52 -9.94 -1.01
C GLU A 137 0.38 -10.90 -1.82
N VAL A 138 -0.03 -12.18 -1.98
CA VAL A 138 0.74 -13.16 -2.77
C VAL A 138 0.78 -12.79 -4.25
N ILE A 139 -0.32 -12.30 -4.81
CA ILE A 139 -0.37 -11.87 -6.22
C ILE A 139 0.51 -10.64 -6.44
N ILE A 140 0.46 -9.65 -5.55
CA ILE A 140 1.26 -8.42 -5.66
C ILE A 140 2.76 -8.70 -5.48
N SER A 141 3.15 -9.66 -4.64
CA SER A 141 4.57 -10.03 -4.47
C SER A 141 5.18 -10.81 -5.64
N LYS A 142 4.35 -11.34 -6.56
CA LYS A 142 4.81 -12.14 -7.71
C LYS A 142 4.75 -11.42 -9.06
N VAL A 143 4.28 -10.17 -9.08
CA VAL A 143 4.28 -9.27 -10.24
C VAL A 143 5.40 -8.25 -10.06
#